data_AF-A0A4W5Q5J8-F1
#
_entry.id   AF-A0A4W5Q5J8-F1
#
_cell.length_a   1.000
_cell.length_b   1.000
_cell.length_c   1.000
_cell.angle_alpha   90.00
_cell.angle_beta   90.00
_cell.angle_gamma   90.00
#
_symmetry.space_group_name_H-M   'P 1'
#
loop_
_entity.id
_entity.type
_entity.pdbx_description
1 polymer ?
#
loop_
_entity_poly.entity_id
_entity_poly.type
_entity_poly.pdbx_seq_one_letter_code
_entity_poly.pdbx_strand_id
1 'polypeptide(L)'
;NAVLPIEYHEQRIMEDVTGAQLIAEALKAQKVEYMFGIVGVPVIEVAMAAQASGIKYVGMHNEQAACYAASAVGYLTGRPVIVIGGSSDQKQETTGAFQEFPQVEACRLYSKFSARPSSLDMISSVVEKVYMFDQFFPIYFVREVPCCPPPPVSMADHMAITEALAVLKGAKRPLLIIGKGAAHGRAEGALRELVEGCGLPFLPTPMGKGVLPDDHPNCVAAARSRALLQSDVVVLLGARLNWILHFGLPPRFDPHVKVIQVDLCAEEMGNNVQPAAALLGDVNAIVKQLLEYVHKDGWKYPADTEWWTTLKEKMAANATMTKALALQSTTPMNYYQVFHHISQLLPHDCVIVSEGANTMDIGRTMLNNYLPRHRQGMPPHTQVKGQIHQVSCTFSLYKLPVVIIVVNNNGIYSGVDSETWEMMGKMGDLTTVAPPVTLLPEARYDEVMNAFGGRGFLVRTEEELRSALQLSLSDWERPSLLNVLIDPSSDRKQQEFPWLTRSNL
;
A
#
# COMPACT_ATOMS: atom_id res chain seq x y z
N ASN A 1 10.07 28.25 -69.37
CA ASN A 1 9.19 29.10 -68.54
C ASN A 1 7.84 28.44 -68.37
N ALA A 2 7.72 27.56 -67.38
CA ALA A 2 6.44 27.08 -66.89
C ALA A 2 6.53 27.12 -65.37
N VAL A 3 5.96 28.18 -64.80
CA VAL A 3 5.76 28.36 -63.36
C VAL A 3 4.62 27.41 -62.99
N LEU A 4 4.91 26.41 -62.16
CA LEU A 4 3.88 25.58 -61.54
C LEU A 4 3.15 26.42 -60.46
N PRO A 5 1.82 26.36 -60.35
CA PRO A 5 1.09 27.13 -59.35
C PRO A 5 1.39 26.59 -57.96
N ILE A 6 1.66 27.50 -57.03
CA ILE A 6 1.61 27.21 -55.59
C ILE A 6 0.14 26.97 -55.26
N GLU A 7 -0.22 25.71 -55.02
CA GLU A 7 -1.52 25.38 -54.44
C GLU A 7 -1.58 26.00 -53.03
N TYR A 8 -2.45 26.99 -52.89
CA TYR A 8 -2.95 27.43 -51.60
C TYR A 8 -3.64 26.24 -50.96
N HIS A 9 -2.98 25.57 -50.01
CA HIS A 9 -3.68 24.70 -49.08
C HIS A 9 -4.73 25.53 -48.37
N GLU A 10 -5.99 25.23 -48.68
CA GLU A 10 -7.15 25.73 -47.96
C GLU A 10 -6.88 25.63 -46.46
N GLN A 11 -7.05 26.76 -45.78
CA GLN A 11 -7.18 26.82 -44.33
C GLN A 11 -8.29 25.85 -43.94
N ARG A 12 -7.90 24.64 -43.53
CA ARG A 12 -8.76 23.76 -42.76
C ARG A 12 -9.22 24.61 -41.59
N ILE A 13 -10.52 24.91 -41.53
CA ILE A 13 -11.16 25.55 -40.38
C ILE A 13 -10.70 24.75 -39.17
N MET A 14 -9.74 25.31 -38.41
CA MET A 14 -9.30 24.71 -37.16
C MET A 14 -10.51 24.78 -36.24
N GLU A 15 -11.15 23.65 -35.96
CA GLU A 15 -11.99 23.57 -34.78
C GLU A 15 -11.16 24.08 -33.59
N ASP A 16 -11.68 25.04 -32.84
CA ASP A 16 -11.01 25.60 -31.67
C ASP A 16 -10.83 24.50 -30.61
N VAL A 17 -9.68 23.81 -30.64
CA VAL A 17 -9.35 22.77 -29.67
C VAL A 17 -9.22 23.40 -28.29
N THR A 18 -10.07 22.94 -27.37
CA THR A 18 -10.09 23.43 -25.99
C THR A 18 -8.92 22.86 -25.18
N GLY A 19 -8.52 23.56 -24.11
CA GLY A 19 -7.52 23.03 -23.17
C GLY A 19 -7.92 21.69 -22.55
N ALA A 20 -9.22 21.46 -22.33
CA ALA A 20 -9.74 20.20 -21.83
C ALA A 20 -9.50 19.02 -22.79
N GLN A 21 -9.70 19.25 -24.10
CA GLN A 21 -9.40 18.26 -25.14
C GLN A 21 -7.91 17.96 -25.20
N LEU A 22 -7.05 18.99 -25.17
CA LEU A 22 -5.60 18.80 -25.16
C LEU A 22 -5.11 17.99 -23.95
N ILE A 23 -5.66 18.25 -22.75
CA ILE A 23 -5.36 17.44 -21.56
C ILE A 23 -5.77 15.99 -21.78
N ALA A 24 -7.00 15.75 -22.25
CA ALA A 24 -7.52 14.41 -22.45
C ALA A 24 -6.72 13.61 -23.50
N GLU A 25 -6.35 14.25 -24.60
CA GLU A 25 -5.51 13.67 -25.66
C GLU A 25 -4.11 13.34 -25.14
N ALA A 26 -3.48 14.24 -24.39
CA ALA A 26 -2.18 14.01 -23.79
C ALA A 26 -2.20 12.84 -22.78
N LEU A 27 -3.22 12.76 -21.92
CA LEU A 27 -3.39 11.65 -20.99
C LEU A 27 -3.63 10.32 -21.72
N LYS A 28 -4.45 10.33 -22.78
CA LYS A 28 -4.68 9.15 -23.61
C LYS A 28 -3.41 8.68 -24.31
N ALA A 29 -2.58 9.60 -24.81
CA ALA A 29 -1.28 9.28 -25.40
C ALA A 29 -0.36 8.58 -24.40
N GLN A 30 -0.44 8.94 -23.11
CA GLN A 30 0.28 8.27 -22.01
C GLN A 30 -0.40 6.97 -21.53
N LYS A 31 -1.44 6.50 -22.22
CA LYS A 31 -2.21 5.29 -21.90
C LYS A 31 -2.80 5.32 -20.49
N VAL A 32 -3.29 6.47 -20.07
CA VAL A 32 -4.07 6.60 -18.83
C VAL A 32 -5.39 5.86 -18.99
N GLU A 33 -5.68 4.95 -18.06
CA GLU A 33 -6.94 4.23 -18.05
C GLU A 33 -7.95 4.84 -17.07
N TYR A 34 -7.48 5.34 -15.93
CA TYR A 34 -8.33 5.81 -14.83
C TYR A 34 -8.04 7.25 -14.45
N MET A 35 -9.10 8.00 -14.16
CA MET A 35 -9.08 9.32 -13.54
C MET A 35 -9.98 9.28 -12.30
N PHE A 36 -9.42 9.60 -11.13
CA PHE A 36 -10.18 9.69 -9.88
C PHE A 36 -10.38 11.15 -9.50
N GLY A 37 -11.46 11.48 -8.78
CA GLY A 37 -11.59 12.83 -8.25
C GLY A 37 -12.99 13.22 -7.85
N ILE A 38 -13.16 14.51 -7.63
CA ILE A 38 -14.44 15.17 -7.52
C ILE A 38 -14.45 16.30 -8.55
N VAL A 39 -15.51 16.34 -9.34
CA VAL A 39 -15.70 17.41 -10.33
C VAL A 39 -16.48 18.56 -9.72
N GLY A 40 -16.13 19.75 -10.19
CA GLY A 40 -16.75 21.03 -9.90
C GLY A 40 -16.12 22.08 -10.81
N VAL A 41 -16.54 23.33 -10.71
CA VAL A 41 -15.88 24.42 -11.46
C VAL A 41 -14.39 24.43 -11.08
N PRO A 42 -13.44 24.49 -12.03
CA PRO A 42 -13.58 24.56 -13.50
C PRO A 42 -13.19 23.26 -14.25
N VAL A 43 -13.24 22.10 -13.59
CA VAL A 43 -12.67 20.84 -14.10
C VAL A 43 -13.69 19.84 -14.65
N ILE A 44 -14.98 20.21 -14.73
CA ILE A 44 -16.04 19.36 -15.27
C ILE A 44 -15.74 19.00 -16.73
N GLU A 45 -15.39 19.98 -17.54
CA GLU A 45 -15.11 19.84 -18.96
C GLU A 45 -13.87 18.96 -19.22
N VAL A 46 -12.88 19.01 -18.32
CA VAL A 46 -11.69 18.15 -18.39
C VAL A 46 -12.07 16.69 -18.15
N ALA A 47 -12.88 16.41 -17.13
CA ALA A 47 -13.35 15.05 -16.85
C ALA A 47 -14.24 14.51 -17.99
N MET A 48 -15.12 15.36 -18.55
CA MET A 48 -15.95 15.00 -19.72
C MET A 48 -15.10 14.70 -20.96
N ALA A 49 -14.09 15.53 -21.25
CA ALA A 49 -13.16 15.30 -22.36
C ALA A 49 -12.35 14.01 -22.18
N ALA A 50 -11.91 13.72 -20.96
CA ALA A 50 -11.22 12.47 -20.62
C ALA A 50 -12.12 11.25 -20.85
N GLN A 51 -13.37 11.30 -20.40
CA GLN A 51 -14.36 10.24 -20.65
C GLN A 51 -14.65 10.04 -22.15
N ALA A 52 -14.85 11.13 -22.90
CA ALA A 52 -15.04 11.08 -24.35
C ALA A 52 -13.83 10.46 -25.07
N SER A 53 -12.64 10.60 -24.49
CA SER A 53 -11.40 10.01 -24.97
C SER A 53 -11.23 8.53 -24.58
N GLY A 54 -12.09 7.98 -23.73
CA GLY A 54 -12.09 6.58 -23.27
C GLY A 54 -11.43 6.35 -21.90
N ILE A 55 -11.07 7.41 -21.17
CA ILE A 55 -10.56 7.32 -19.80
C ILE A 55 -11.73 7.10 -18.84
N LYS A 56 -11.63 6.11 -17.95
CA LYS A 56 -12.66 5.81 -16.95
C LYS A 56 -12.56 6.81 -15.80
N TYR A 57 -13.54 7.70 -15.70
CA TYR A 57 -13.67 8.60 -14.56
C TYR A 57 -14.37 7.88 -13.39
N VAL A 58 -13.72 7.87 -12.22
CA VAL A 58 -14.26 7.33 -10.97
C VAL A 58 -14.46 8.49 -9.99
N GLY A 59 -15.68 8.99 -9.96
CA GLY A 59 -16.12 10.02 -9.02
C GLY A 59 -16.14 9.51 -7.58
N MET A 60 -15.47 10.23 -6.70
CA MET A 60 -15.37 9.95 -5.27
C MET A 60 -16.19 10.99 -4.47
N HIS A 61 -16.36 10.74 -3.17
CA HIS A 61 -17.06 11.67 -2.26
C HIS A 61 -16.10 12.55 -1.45
N ASN A 62 -14.80 12.26 -1.51
CA ASN A 62 -13.72 13.06 -0.94
C ASN A 62 -12.46 12.93 -1.83
N GLU A 63 -11.79 14.05 -2.13
CA GLU A 63 -10.56 14.08 -2.94
C GLU A 63 -9.43 13.28 -2.32
N GLN A 64 -9.36 13.19 -0.99
CA GLN A 64 -8.40 12.35 -0.28
C GLN A 64 -8.59 10.87 -0.63
N ALA A 65 -9.84 10.38 -0.66
CA ALA A 65 -10.13 9.01 -1.07
C ALA A 65 -9.79 8.77 -2.55
N ALA A 66 -9.99 9.78 -3.41
CA ALA A 66 -9.53 9.75 -4.80
C ALA A 66 -8.00 9.61 -4.90
N CYS A 67 -7.25 10.36 -4.09
CA CYS A 67 -5.79 10.25 -4.00
C CYS A 67 -5.35 8.85 -3.56
N TYR A 68 -6.02 8.25 -2.57
CA TYR A 68 -5.68 6.90 -2.14
C TYR A 68 -5.99 5.83 -3.19
N ALA A 69 -7.12 5.93 -3.88
CA ALA A 69 -7.46 5.03 -4.97
C ALA A 69 -6.44 5.14 -6.12
N ALA A 70 -6.10 6.37 -6.54
CA ALA A 70 -5.09 6.61 -7.56
C ALA A 70 -3.70 6.09 -7.15
N SER A 71 -3.29 6.31 -5.91
CA SER A 71 -2.03 5.79 -5.36
C SER A 71 -1.98 4.26 -5.34
N ALA A 72 -3.07 3.60 -4.94
CA ALA A 72 -3.18 2.15 -4.95
C ALA A 72 -3.06 1.59 -6.38
N VAL A 73 -3.82 2.15 -7.33
CA VAL A 73 -3.73 1.74 -8.75
C VAL A 73 -2.33 2.00 -9.30
N GLY A 74 -1.70 3.15 -8.96
CA GLY A 74 -0.34 3.47 -9.38
C GLY A 74 0.68 2.48 -8.85
N TYR A 75 0.59 2.10 -7.57
CA TYR A 75 1.44 1.08 -6.97
C TYR A 75 1.27 -0.30 -7.62
N LEU A 76 0.03 -0.71 -7.90
CA LEU A 76 -0.28 -2.01 -8.50
C LEU A 76 0.17 -2.12 -9.96
N THR A 77 0.02 -1.03 -10.72
CA THR A 77 0.31 -1.00 -12.16
C THR A 77 1.75 -0.62 -12.46
N GLY A 78 2.39 0.17 -11.59
CA GLY A 78 3.67 0.82 -11.86
C GLY A 78 3.54 1.99 -12.84
N ARG A 79 2.34 2.56 -12.99
CA ARG A 79 2.08 3.70 -13.89
C ARG A 79 1.44 4.85 -13.12
N PRO A 80 1.79 6.12 -13.42
CA PRO A 80 1.09 7.26 -12.85
C PRO A 80 -0.41 7.27 -13.18
N VAL A 81 -1.22 7.60 -12.19
CA VAL A 81 -2.69 7.69 -12.26
C VAL A 81 -3.11 9.13 -11.93
N ILE A 82 -4.21 9.58 -12.52
CA ILE A 82 -4.63 10.98 -12.43
C ILE A 82 -5.65 11.16 -11.31
N VAL A 83 -5.44 12.20 -10.50
CA VAL A 83 -6.44 12.77 -9.61
C VAL A 83 -6.78 14.17 -10.10
N ILE A 84 -8.07 14.48 -10.18
CA ILE A 84 -8.57 15.80 -10.60
C ILE A 84 -9.33 16.49 -9.46
N GLY A 85 -9.16 17.81 -9.36
CA GLY A 85 -9.81 18.66 -8.36
C GLY A 85 -9.86 20.12 -8.82
N GLY A 86 -10.63 20.94 -8.09
CA GLY A 86 -10.89 22.35 -8.46
C GLY A 86 -9.65 23.25 -8.44
N SER A 87 -9.75 24.39 -9.12
CA SER A 87 -8.70 25.41 -9.21
C SER A 87 -9.28 26.81 -9.47
N SER A 88 -8.50 27.85 -9.23
CA SER A 88 -8.80 29.23 -9.64
C SER A 88 -8.36 29.50 -11.08
N ASP A 89 -8.95 30.52 -11.71
CA ASP A 89 -8.47 31.06 -12.99
C ASP A 89 -7.16 31.83 -12.77
N GLN A 90 -6.15 31.50 -13.58
CA GLN A 90 -4.83 32.13 -13.54
C GLN A 90 -4.90 33.66 -13.71
N LYS A 91 -5.85 34.18 -14.49
CA LYS A 91 -5.96 35.64 -14.73
C LYS A 91 -6.44 36.41 -13.51
N GLN A 92 -6.94 35.72 -12.49
CA GLN A 92 -7.52 36.31 -11.29
C GLN A 92 -6.64 36.11 -10.05
N GLU A 93 -5.43 35.58 -10.18
CA GLU A 93 -4.53 35.45 -9.04
C GLU A 93 -4.28 36.81 -8.37
N THR A 94 -4.25 36.84 -7.04
CA THR A 94 -4.12 38.03 -6.19
C THR A 94 -5.32 38.97 -6.16
N THR A 95 -6.46 38.58 -6.76
CA THR A 95 -7.66 39.43 -6.84
C THR A 95 -8.82 38.98 -5.95
N GLY A 96 -8.64 37.90 -5.17
CA GLY A 96 -9.70 37.27 -4.38
C GLY A 96 -10.56 36.33 -5.22
N ALA A 97 -9.96 35.60 -6.17
CA ALA A 97 -10.65 34.70 -7.08
C ALA A 97 -11.38 33.57 -6.34
N PHE A 98 -12.43 33.03 -6.96
CA PHE A 98 -13.05 31.80 -6.49
C PHE A 98 -12.02 30.67 -6.47
N GLN A 99 -11.85 30.01 -5.32
CA GLN A 99 -10.81 28.99 -5.08
C GLN A 99 -9.37 29.52 -5.28
N GLU A 100 -9.11 30.80 -4.99
CA GLU A 100 -7.74 31.34 -5.01
C GLU A 100 -6.87 30.67 -3.95
N PHE A 101 -5.83 29.97 -4.41
CA PHE A 101 -4.83 29.32 -3.56
C PHE A 101 -3.55 29.11 -4.37
N PRO A 102 -2.35 29.29 -3.79
CA PRO A 102 -1.08 29.02 -4.47
C PRO A 102 -0.83 27.50 -4.60
N GLN A 103 -1.64 26.82 -5.41
CA GLN A 103 -1.70 25.36 -5.52
C GLN A 103 -0.35 24.75 -5.90
N VAL A 104 0.37 25.35 -6.85
CA VAL A 104 1.67 24.83 -7.30
C VAL A 104 2.70 24.88 -6.18
N GLU A 105 2.83 26.04 -5.52
CA GLU A 105 3.78 26.25 -4.42
C GLU A 105 3.47 25.35 -3.23
N ALA A 106 2.18 25.23 -2.87
CA ALA A 106 1.74 24.38 -1.78
C ALA A 106 2.01 22.88 -2.05
N CYS A 107 1.89 22.43 -3.30
CA CYS A 107 2.14 21.04 -3.69
C CYS A 107 3.63 20.68 -3.77
N ARG A 108 4.55 21.64 -3.88
CA ARG A 108 6.01 21.37 -4.02
C ARG A 108 6.59 20.56 -2.87
N LEU A 109 6.09 20.72 -1.65
CA LEU A 109 6.59 19.99 -0.48
C LEU A 109 6.16 18.52 -0.46
N TYR A 110 5.14 18.15 -1.22
CA TYR A 110 4.51 16.83 -1.18
C TYR A 110 4.60 16.06 -2.50
N SER A 111 5.28 16.61 -3.51
CA SER A 111 5.39 16.05 -4.86
C SER A 111 6.83 16.08 -5.36
N LYS A 112 7.18 15.12 -6.22
CA LYS A 112 8.48 15.12 -6.93
C LYS A 112 8.58 16.23 -7.98
N PHE A 113 7.44 16.66 -8.52
CA PHE A 113 7.34 17.66 -9.56
C PHE A 113 5.99 18.40 -9.42
N SER A 114 6.02 19.73 -9.52
CA SER A 114 4.85 20.60 -9.48
C SER A 114 5.02 21.69 -10.52
N ALA A 115 4.06 21.83 -11.42
CA ALA A 115 4.09 22.82 -12.49
C ALA A 115 2.69 23.26 -12.90
N ARG A 116 2.63 24.46 -13.48
CA ARG A 116 1.45 24.97 -14.20
C ARG A 116 1.86 25.25 -15.64
N PRO A 117 1.17 24.69 -16.66
CA PRO A 117 1.44 25.03 -18.05
C PRO A 117 1.29 26.54 -18.29
N SER A 118 2.24 27.17 -18.98
CA SER A 118 2.21 28.61 -19.27
C SER A 118 1.37 28.99 -20.49
N SER A 119 0.98 27.99 -21.30
CA SER A 119 0.13 28.13 -22.49
C SER A 119 -0.50 26.78 -22.85
N LEU A 120 -1.45 26.78 -23.79
CA LEU A 120 -2.09 25.55 -24.29
C LEU A 120 -1.10 24.58 -24.93
N ASP A 121 -0.14 25.09 -25.72
CA ASP A 121 0.86 24.25 -26.39
C ASP A 121 1.81 23.54 -25.41
N MET A 122 1.90 24.01 -24.15
CA MET A 122 2.76 23.41 -23.12
C MET A 122 2.08 22.27 -22.35
N ILE A 123 0.77 22.05 -22.51
CA ILE A 123 0.01 21.04 -21.77
C ILE A 123 0.61 19.65 -22.00
N SER A 124 0.80 19.24 -23.26
CA SER A 124 1.30 17.90 -23.60
C SER A 124 2.69 17.65 -23.01
N SER A 125 3.60 18.62 -23.10
CA SER A 125 4.96 18.50 -22.54
C SER A 125 4.97 18.52 -21.01
N VAL A 126 4.05 19.21 -20.35
CA VAL A 126 3.93 19.15 -18.88
C VAL A 126 3.41 17.78 -18.45
N VAL A 127 2.39 17.24 -19.14
CA VAL A 127 1.88 15.88 -18.90
C VAL A 127 3.00 14.85 -19.08
N GLU A 128 3.76 14.93 -20.18
CA GLU A 128 4.93 14.08 -20.40
C GLU A 128 5.92 14.12 -19.23
N LYS A 129 6.29 15.33 -18.79
CA LYS A 129 7.23 15.51 -17.67
C LYS A 129 6.73 14.85 -16.41
N VAL A 130 5.43 14.86 -16.11
CA VAL A 130 4.88 14.14 -14.95
C VAL A 130 5.16 12.64 -15.06
N TYR A 131 4.98 12.04 -16.24
CA TYR A 131 5.29 10.63 -16.47
C TYR A 131 6.80 10.35 -16.42
N MET A 132 7.62 11.29 -16.90
CA MET A 132 9.08 11.16 -16.86
C MET A 132 9.67 11.39 -15.47
N PHE A 133 9.11 12.25 -14.61
CA PHE A 133 9.63 12.44 -13.24
C PHE A 133 9.33 11.25 -12.33
N ASP A 134 8.34 10.44 -12.70
CA ASP A 134 8.17 9.12 -12.10
C ASP A 134 9.10 8.06 -12.71
N GLN A 135 9.78 8.36 -13.84
CA GLN A 135 10.47 7.37 -14.69
C GLN A 135 11.89 7.76 -15.24
N PHE A 136 12.49 8.88 -14.85
CA PHE A 136 13.83 9.40 -15.22
C PHE A 136 14.20 9.39 -16.74
N PHE A 137 13.98 10.50 -17.48
CA PHE A 137 14.38 10.64 -18.90
C PHE A 137 14.67 12.10 -19.38
N PRO A 138 15.38 12.29 -20.52
CA PRO A 138 15.57 13.60 -21.19
C PRO A 138 14.41 14.02 -22.13
N ILE A 139 14.27 15.34 -22.36
CA ILE A 139 13.09 16.04 -22.91
C ILE A 139 13.16 16.25 -24.43
N TYR A 140 12.04 16.06 -25.14
CA TYR A 140 11.81 16.59 -26.50
C TYR A 140 10.54 17.47 -26.54
N PHE A 141 10.58 18.59 -27.28
CA PHE A 141 9.43 19.50 -27.45
C PHE A 141 8.66 19.12 -28.72
N VAL A 142 7.55 18.40 -28.58
CA VAL A 142 6.67 18.04 -29.71
C VAL A 142 5.21 18.26 -29.30
N ARG A 143 4.39 18.79 -30.23
CA ARG A 143 2.97 19.12 -30.02
C ARG A 143 2.11 17.86 -29.75
N GLU A 144 2.47 16.76 -30.40
CA GLU A 144 2.03 15.42 -30.07
C GLU A 144 3.15 14.69 -29.34
N VAL A 145 2.91 14.32 -28.09
CA VAL A 145 3.91 13.59 -27.31
C VAL A 145 3.59 12.10 -27.35
N PRO A 146 4.51 11.25 -27.82
CA PRO A 146 4.33 9.80 -27.77
C PRO A 146 4.27 9.29 -26.32
N CYS A 147 3.74 8.08 -26.12
CA CYS A 147 3.78 7.41 -24.82
C CYS A 147 5.23 7.33 -24.32
N CYS A 148 5.48 7.72 -23.06
CA CYS A 148 6.80 7.58 -22.45
C CYS A 148 7.26 6.11 -22.47
N PRO A 149 8.53 5.84 -22.81
CA PRO A 149 9.10 4.51 -22.70
C PRO A 149 9.19 4.07 -21.23
N PRO A 150 9.27 2.76 -20.94
CA PRO A 150 9.46 2.28 -19.56
C PRO A 150 10.81 2.76 -18.99
N PRO A 151 10.90 3.05 -17.69
CA PRO A 151 12.11 3.59 -17.05
C PRO A 151 13.35 2.71 -17.29
N PRO A 152 14.56 3.31 -17.42
CA PRO A 152 15.77 2.52 -17.57
C PRO A 152 16.03 1.71 -16.30
N VAL A 153 16.46 0.47 -16.47
CA VAL A 153 16.76 -0.44 -15.36
C VAL A 153 18.23 -0.26 -14.95
N SER A 154 18.46 0.20 -13.73
CA SER A 154 19.81 0.34 -13.15
C SER A 154 20.25 -0.95 -12.46
N MET A 155 21.53 -1.28 -12.61
CA MET A 155 22.20 -2.42 -11.96
C MET A 155 23.20 -1.91 -10.93
N ALA A 156 23.53 -2.74 -9.93
CA ALA A 156 24.57 -2.41 -8.98
C ALA A 156 25.97 -2.69 -9.55
N ASP A 157 26.96 -1.99 -9.00
CA ASP A 157 28.37 -2.21 -9.30
C ASP A 157 28.80 -3.66 -9.00
N HIS A 158 29.60 -4.25 -9.88
CA HIS A 158 30.02 -5.65 -9.77
C HIS A 158 30.90 -5.93 -8.54
N MET A 159 31.72 -4.96 -8.10
CA MET A 159 32.51 -5.11 -6.87
C MET A 159 31.59 -5.11 -5.65
N ALA A 160 30.59 -4.23 -5.62
CA ALA A 160 29.59 -4.20 -4.55
C ALA A 160 28.78 -5.50 -4.46
N ILE A 161 28.40 -6.09 -5.60
CA ILE A 161 27.75 -7.41 -5.66
C ILE A 161 28.66 -8.50 -5.05
N THR A 162 29.95 -8.48 -5.39
CA THR A 162 30.93 -9.45 -4.90
C THR A 162 31.13 -9.32 -3.38
N GLU A 163 31.21 -8.09 -2.88
CA GLU A 163 31.30 -7.78 -1.44
C GLU A 163 30.04 -8.25 -0.69
N ALA A 164 28.86 -7.94 -1.21
CA ALA A 164 27.59 -8.38 -0.65
C ALA A 164 27.52 -9.92 -0.53
N LEU A 165 27.94 -10.64 -1.57
CA LEU A 165 27.98 -12.09 -1.55
C LEU A 165 29.01 -12.65 -0.58
N ALA A 166 30.19 -12.02 -0.46
CA ALA A 166 31.19 -12.43 0.53
C ALA A 166 30.65 -12.28 1.96
N VAL A 167 29.97 -11.16 2.26
CA VAL A 167 29.31 -10.92 3.55
C VAL A 167 28.20 -11.95 3.81
N LEU A 168 27.32 -12.19 2.83
CA LEU A 168 26.22 -13.14 2.95
C LEU A 168 26.71 -14.58 3.13
N LYS A 169 27.71 -15.02 2.35
CA LYS A 169 28.27 -16.37 2.43
C LYS A 169 28.99 -16.64 3.77
N GLY A 170 29.50 -15.60 4.42
CA GLY A 170 30.09 -15.68 5.76
C GLY A 170 29.09 -15.62 6.91
N ALA A 171 27.79 -15.43 6.64
CA ALA A 171 26.76 -15.30 7.65
C ALA A 171 26.48 -16.63 8.37
N LYS A 172 26.37 -16.58 9.70
CA LYS A 172 25.93 -17.74 10.50
C LYS A 172 24.42 -17.76 10.68
N ARG A 173 23.80 -16.57 10.75
CA ARG A 173 22.37 -16.35 10.98
C ARG A 173 21.84 -15.32 9.96
N PRO A 174 21.87 -15.65 8.65
CA PRO A 174 21.39 -14.74 7.61
C PRO A 174 19.88 -14.55 7.71
N LEU A 175 19.40 -13.39 7.23
CA LEU A 175 17.98 -13.08 7.06
C LEU A 175 17.77 -12.19 5.84
N LEU A 176 16.84 -12.54 4.97
CA LEU A 176 16.35 -11.66 3.91
C LEU A 176 15.14 -10.86 4.42
N ILE A 177 15.13 -9.54 4.26
CA ILE A 177 13.95 -8.70 4.51
C ILE A 177 13.38 -8.22 3.18
N ILE A 178 12.15 -8.63 2.89
CA ILE A 178 11.49 -8.33 1.60
C ILE A 178 10.52 -7.15 1.78
N GLY A 179 10.88 -6.04 1.15
CA GLY A 179 10.14 -4.78 1.21
C GLY A 179 9.02 -4.65 0.20
N LYS A 180 8.21 -3.59 0.34
CA LYS A 180 7.25 -3.19 -0.71
C LYS A 180 7.94 -2.79 -2.01
N GLY A 181 9.19 -2.33 -1.96
CA GLY A 181 9.99 -2.02 -3.14
C GLY A 181 10.27 -3.26 -3.99
N ALA A 182 10.50 -4.42 -3.37
CA ALA A 182 10.61 -5.70 -4.08
C ALA A 182 9.31 -6.09 -4.80
N ALA A 183 8.16 -5.89 -4.16
CA ALA A 183 6.85 -6.10 -4.78
C ALA A 183 6.60 -5.14 -5.95
N HIS A 184 6.98 -3.87 -5.80
CA HIS A 184 6.83 -2.84 -6.83
C HIS A 184 7.77 -3.07 -8.03
N GLY A 185 9.04 -3.43 -7.78
CA GLY A 185 10.04 -3.79 -8.80
C GLY A 185 9.81 -5.14 -9.47
N ARG A 186 8.68 -5.81 -9.17
CA ARG A 186 8.30 -7.12 -9.75
C ARG A 186 9.38 -8.20 -9.58
N ALA A 187 10.01 -8.24 -8.41
CA ALA A 187 11.11 -9.13 -8.10
C ALA A 187 10.67 -10.53 -7.62
N GLU A 188 9.37 -10.85 -7.59
CA GLU A 188 8.84 -12.11 -7.04
C GLU A 188 9.47 -13.38 -7.63
N GLY A 189 9.76 -13.42 -8.94
CA GLY A 189 10.35 -14.59 -9.59
C GLY A 189 11.80 -14.80 -9.17
N ALA A 190 12.63 -13.75 -9.30
CA ALA A 190 14.05 -13.81 -8.95
C ALA A 190 14.26 -14.02 -7.44
N LEU A 191 13.41 -13.42 -6.58
CA LEU A 191 13.49 -13.62 -5.14
C LEU A 191 13.08 -15.03 -4.72
N ARG A 192 12.09 -15.62 -5.38
CA ARG A 192 11.73 -17.02 -5.15
C ARG A 192 12.91 -17.94 -5.47
N GLU A 193 13.52 -17.75 -6.63
CA GLU A 193 14.69 -18.51 -7.05
C GLU A 193 15.87 -18.34 -6.07
N LEU A 194 16.13 -17.13 -5.58
CA LEU A 194 17.19 -16.88 -4.60
C LEU A 194 16.89 -17.56 -3.25
N VAL A 195 15.65 -17.47 -2.76
CA VAL A 195 15.25 -18.08 -1.48
C VAL A 195 15.29 -19.60 -1.54
N GLU A 196 14.69 -20.20 -2.57
CA GLU A 196 14.60 -21.65 -2.76
C GLU A 196 15.96 -22.24 -3.13
N GLY A 197 16.70 -21.59 -4.03
CA GLY A 197 18.02 -22.00 -4.49
C GLY A 197 19.06 -22.01 -3.37
N CYS A 198 19.06 -20.97 -2.52
CA CYS A 198 20.00 -20.83 -1.41
C CYS A 198 19.49 -21.42 -0.09
N GLY A 199 18.20 -21.69 0.09
CA GLY A 199 17.65 -22.15 1.37
C GLY A 199 17.65 -21.08 2.48
N LEU A 200 17.51 -19.80 2.12
CA LEU A 200 17.60 -18.67 3.06
C LEU A 200 16.27 -18.37 3.77
N PRO A 201 16.26 -18.03 5.07
CA PRO A 201 15.07 -17.53 5.76
C PRO A 201 14.74 -16.11 5.30
N PHE A 202 13.45 -15.80 5.16
CA PHE A 202 13.00 -14.46 4.80
C PHE A 202 11.88 -13.93 5.69
N LEU A 203 11.84 -12.61 5.83
CA LEU A 203 10.86 -11.85 6.58
C LEU A 203 10.23 -10.80 5.66
N PRO A 204 8.95 -10.92 5.27
CA PRO A 204 8.26 -9.89 4.53
C PRO A 204 7.88 -8.70 5.43
N THR A 205 8.06 -7.48 4.92
CA THR A 205 7.41 -6.28 5.46
C THR A 205 5.90 -6.30 5.20
N PRO A 206 5.07 -5.44 5.81
CA PRO A 206 3.61 -5.50 5.67
C PRO A 206 3.11 -5.56 4.21
N MET A 207 3.66 -4.77 3.30
CA MET A 207 3.31 -4.79 1.86
C MET A 207 4.29 -5.61 1.01
N GLY A 208 5.29 -6.24 1.63
CA GLY A 208 6.15 -7.26 1.01
C GLY A 208 5.58 -8.68 1.16
N LYS A 209 4.53 -8.87 1.98
CA LYS A 209 3.78 -10.13 2.09
C LYS A 209 3.25 -10.55 0.72
N GLY A 210 3.33 -11.84 0.42
CA GLY A 210 2.94 -12.42 -0.88
C GLY A 210 3.96 -12.28 -2.02
N VAL A 211 5.06 -11.51 -1.87
CA VAL A 211 6.16 -11.54 -2.86
C VAL A 211 6.69 -12.97 -3.03
N LEU A 212 6.89 -13.63 -1.88
CA LEU A 212 6.76 -15.07 -1.78
C LEU A 212 5.50 -15.36 -0.95
N PRO A 213 4.82 -16.51 -1.14
CA PRO A 213 3.69 -16.90 -0.32
C PRO A 213 4.03 -16.88 1.17
N ASP A 214 3.14 -16.35 2.00
CA ASP A 214 3.42 -16.21 3.44
C ASP A 214 3.49 -17.55 4.18
N ASP A 215 2.93 -18.61 3.60
CA ASP A 215 3.01 -20.00 4.08
C ASP A 215 4.24 -20.76 3.54
N HIS A 216 5.13 -20.08 2.80
CA HIS A 216 6.37 -20.66 2.32
C HIS A 216 7.22 -21.17 3.51
N PRO A 217 7.86 -22.36 3.42
CA PRO A 217 8.59 -22.97 4.53
C PRO A 217 9.72 -22.09 5.10
N ASN A 218 10.31 -21.25 4.26
CA ASN A 218 11.35 -20.30 4.67
C ASN A 218 10.84 -18.94 5.19
N CYS A 219 9.53 -18.71 5.22
CA CYS A 219 8.95 -17.49 5.76
C CYS A 219 9.01 -17.52 7.29
N VAL A 220 9.79 -16.62 7.90
CA VAL A 220 10.00 -16.55 9.35
C VAL A 220 9.19 -15.45 10.02
N ALA A 221 8.13 -14.97 9.37
CA ALA A 221 7.27 -13.90 9.88
C ALA A 221 6.72 -14.19 11.29
N ALA A 222 6.34 -15.44 11.56
CA ALA A 222 5.88 -15.87 12.87
C ALA A 222 6.96 -15.77 13.97
N ALA A 223 8.25 -15.70 13.61
CA ALA A 223 9.37 -15.49 14.53
C ALA A 223 10.05 -14.11 14.36
N ARG A 224 9.37 -13.11 13.79
CA ARG A 224 9.91 -11.76 13.50
C ARG A 224 10.83 -11.21 14.58
N SER A 225 10.38 -11.12 15.83
CA SER A 225 11.18 -10.52 16.91
C SER A 225 12.49 -11.27 17.17
N ARG A 226 12.48 -12.60 17.04
CA ARG A 226 13.68 -13.44 17.20
C ARG A 226 14.60 -13.33 15.99
N ALA A 227 14.02 -13.32 14.79
CA ALA A 227 14.75 -13.14 13.54
C ALA A 227 15.52 -11.81 13.53
N LEU A 228 14.86 -10.69 13.83
CA LEU A 228 15.51 -9.37 13.85
C LEU A 228 16.59 -9.27 14.93
N LEU A 229 16.32 -9.76 16.14
CA LEU A 229 17.22 -9.61 17.28
C LEU A 229 18.52 -10.40 17.13
N GLN A 230 18.47 -11.56 16.47
CA GLN A 230 19.59 -12.51 16.45
C GLN A 230 20.29 -12.62 15.10
N SER A 231 19.75 -12.06 14.01
CA SER A 231 20.44 -12.12 12.71
C SER A 231 21.79 -11.41 12.76
N ASP A 232 22.84 -12.03 12.23
CA ASP A 232 24.16 -11.42 12.11
C ASP A 232 24.36 -10.72 10.76
N VAL A 233 23.66 -11.17 9.72
CA VAL A 233 23.58 -10.51 8.42
C VAL A 233 22.13 -10.37 7.98
N VAL A 234 21.75 -9.16 7.59
CA VAL A 234 20.43 -8.85 7.02
C VAL A 234 20.59 -8.30 5.61
N VAL A 235 19.89 -8.90 4.64
CA VAL A 235 19.79 -8.35 3.28
C VAL A 235 18.44 -7.63 3.15
N LEU A 236 18.45 -6.31 3.11
CA LEU A 236 17.26 -5.49 2.85
C LEU A 236 17.01 -5.36 1.36
N LEU A 237 15.84 -5.81 0.90
CA LEU A 237 15.46 -5.87 -0.51
C LEU A 237 14.27 -4.95 -0.77
N GLY A 238 14.54 -3.72 -1.23
CA GLY A 238 13.51 -2.70 -1.47
C GLY A 238 12.74 -2.33 -0.20
N ALA A 239 13.43 -2.30 0.93
CA ALA A 239 12.91 -1.97 2.25
C ALA A 239 13.77 -0.89 2.91
N ARG A 240 13.14 -0.03 3.72
CA ARG A 240 13.83 1.02 4.47
C ARG A 240 13.91 0.65 5.95
N LEU A 241 15.05 0.91 6.57
CA LEU A 241 15.23 0.86 8.02
C LEU A 241 14.57 2.06 8.68
N ASN A 242 13.25 2.15 8.59
CA ASN A 242 12.45 3.20 9.25
C ASN A 242 11.81 2.66 10.55
N TRP A 243 10.86 3.39 11.11
CA TRP A 243 10.15 3.02 12.34
C TRP A 243 9.53 1.60 12.31
N ILE A 244 9.12 1.08 11.15
CA ILE A 244 8.58 -0.29 11.01
C ILE A 244 9.67 -1.33 11.31
N LEU A 245 10.91 -1.05 10.90
CA LEU A 245 12.08 -1.88 11.17
C LEU A 245 12.95 -1.27 12.27
N HIS A 246 12.37 -0.45 13.15
CA HIS A 246 13.05 0.11 14.32
C HIS A 246 14.41 0.73 14.02
N PHE A 247 14.55 1.34 12.84
CA PHE A 247 15.77 1.95 12.35
C PHE A 247 16.98 1.01 12.23
N GLY A 248 16.78 -0.32 12.33
CA GLY A 248 17.86 -1.29 12.38
C GLY A 248 18.66 -1.26 13.67
N LEU A 249 18.11 -0.67 14.75
CA LEU A 249 18.85 -0.40 15.98
C LEU A 249 18.46 -1.32 17.16
N PRO A 250 19.34 -1.47 18.16
CA PRO A 250 19.00 -2.07 19.45
C PRO A 250 17.82 -1.34 20.13
N PRO A 251 17.04 -2.04 20.97
CA PRO A 251 17.18 -3.45 21.39
C PRO A 251 16.50 -4.43 20.41
N ARG A 252 16.15 -4.00 19.19
CA ARG A 252 15.37 -4.81 18.23
C ARG A 252 16.23 -5.59 17.26
N PHE A 253 17.40 -5.05 16.97
CA PHE A 253 18.44 -5.65 16.16
C PHE A 253 19.67 -5.90 17.03
N ASP A 254 20.47 -6.88 16.63
CA ASP A 254 21.81 -7.05 17.17
C ASP A 254 22.63 -5.77 16.91
N PRO A 255 23.34 -5.21 17.92
CA PRO A 255 24.15 -4.01 17.74
C PRO A 255 25.30 -4.17 16.73
N HIS A 256 25.64 -5.40 16.35
CA HIS A 256 26.69 -5.74 15.41
C HIS A 256 26.16 -6.37 14.11
N VAL A 257 24.84 -6.28 13.84
CA VAL A 257 24.26 -6.77 12.60
C VAL A 257 24.91 -6.09 11.39
N LYS A 258 25.30 -6.89 10.40
CA LYS A 258 25.75 -6.38 9.10
C LYS A 258 24.57 -6.27 8.15
N VAL A 259 24.41 -5.11 7.52
CA VAL A 259 23.31 -4.87 6.58
C VAL A 259 23.84 -4.84 5.16
N ILE A 260 23.25 -5.63 4.27
CA ILE A 260 23.38 -5.47 2.83
C ILE A 260 22.10 -4.78 2.37
N GLN A 261 22.21 -3.61 1.75
CA GLN A 261 21.04 -2.80 1.40
C GLN A 261 20.88 -2.69 -0.11
N VAL A 262 19.71 -3.11 -0.62
CA VAL A 262 19.29 -2.95 -2.01
C VAL A 262 18.17 -1.92 -2.07
N ASP A 263 18.44 -0.78 -2.67
CA ASP A 263 17.47 0.30 -2.87
C ASP A 263 17.75 1.05 -4.17
N LEU A 264 16.71 1.65 -4.74
CA LEU A 264 16.80 2.48 -5.94
C LEU A 264 17.23 3.91 -5.59
N CYS A 265 16.94 4.36 -4.36
CA CYS A 265 17.23 5.71 -3.90
C CYS A 265 18.61 5.76 -3.21
N ALA A 266 19.54 6.54 -3.78
CA ALA A 266 20.87 6.72 -3.21
C ALA A 266 20.84 7.37 -1.81
N GLU A 267 19.89 8.28 -1.56
CA GLU A 267 19.75 8.98 -0.27
C GLU A 267 19.34 8.06 0.88
N GLU A 268 18.75 6.91 0.59
CA GLU A 268 18.37 5.93 1.62
C GLU A 268 19.54 5.03 2.05
N MET A 269 20.65 5.03 1.30
CA MET A 269 21.82 4.21 1.59
C MET A 269 22.53 4.74 2.85
N GLY A 270 22.60 3.93 3.90
CA GLY A 270 23.30 4.32 5.13
C GLY A 270 22.56 5.36 5.98
N ASN A 271 21.30 5.66 5.68
CA ASN A 271 20.50 6.68 6.39
C ASN A 271 20.38 6.39 7.90
N ASN A 272 20.25 5.11 8.29
CA ASN A 272 20.10 4.69 9.69
C ASN A 272 21.23 3.79 10.18
N VAL A 273 21.60 2.78 9.39
CA VAL A 273 22.71 1.86 9.68
C VAL A 273 23.62 1.85 8.47
N GLN A 274 24.93 2.00 8.68
CA GLN A 274 25.91 1.93 7.61
C GLN A 274 25.94 0.51 7.02
N PRO A 275 25.62 0.33 5.73
CA PRO A 275 25.58 -1.00 5.12
C PRO A 275 27.01 -1.55 4.94
N ALA A 276 27.16 -2.85 5.18
CA ALA A 276 28.37 -3.59 4.83
C ALA A 276 28.53 -3.73 3.31
N ALA A 277 27.43 -3.64 2.55
CA ALA A 277 27.44 -3.48 1.10
C ALA A 277 26.18 -2.72 0.64
N ALA A 278 26.37 -1.68 -0.16
CA ALA A 278 25.29 -0.89 -0.74
C ALA A 278 25.11 -1.25 -2.22
N LEU A 279 23.93 -1.76 -2.57
CA LEU A 279 23.58 -2.18 -3.93
C LEU A 279 22.53 -1.21 -4.48
N LEU A 280 23.02 -0.14 -5.12
CA LEU A 280 22.17 0.89 -5.71
C LEU A 280 21.62 0.44 -7.06
N GLY A 281 20.30 0.31 -7.18
CA GLY A 281 19.64 0.02 -8.45
C GLY A 281 18.29 -0.67 -8.31
N ASP A 282 17.78 -1.18 -9.43
CA ASP A 282 16.52 -1.93 -9.44
C ASP A 282 16.70 -3.27 -8.70
N VAL A 283 15.78 -3.53 -7.76
CA VAL A 283 15.83 -4.70 -6.89
C VAL A 283 15.73 -6.02 -7.67
N ASN A 284 14.96 -6.09 -8.75
CA ASN A 284 14.84 -7.31 -9.56
C ASN A 284 16.13 -7.56 -10.35
N ALA A 285 16.67 -6.52 -10.99
CA ALA A 285 17.95 -6.59 -11.69
C ALA A 285 19.10 -7.01 -10.75
N ILE A 286 19.17 -6.42 -9.56
CA ILE A 286 20.21 -6.74 -8.58
C ILE A 286 20.07 -8.17 -8.05
N VAL A 287 18.86 -8.64 -7.76
CA VAL A 287 18.65 -10.04 -7.34
C VAL A 287 19.09 -11.00 -8.44
N LYS A 288 18.85 -10.69 -9.72
CA LYS A 288 19.38 -11.46 -10.85
C LYS A 288 20.91 -11.44 -10.90
N GLN A 289 21.55 -10.29 -10.66
CA GLN A 289 23.01 -10.22 -10.53
C GLN A 289 23.51 -11.13 -9.40
N LEU A 290 22.87 -11.13 -8.22
CA LEU A 290 23.24 -12.02 -7.12
C LEU A 290 23.10 -13.50 -7.53
N LEU A 291 22.00 -13.86 -8.19
CA LEU A 291 21.75 -15.22 -8.69
C LEU A 291 22.82 -15.71 -9.66
N GLU A 292 23.28 -14.86 -10.58
CA GLU A 292 24.33 -15.25 -11.54
C GLU A 292 25.60 -15.77 -10.86
N TYR A 293 26.00 -15.16 -9.75
CA TYR A 293 27.18 -15.59 -8.98
C TYR A 293 26.87 -16.79 -8.08
N VAL A 294 25.69 -16.82 -7.45
CA VAL A 294 25.25 -17.97 -6.66
C VAL A 294 25.20 -19.24 -7.52
N HIS A 295 24.70 -19.15 -8.75
CA HIS A 295 24.64 -20.28 -9.68
C HIS A 295 26.02 -20.77 -10.10
N LYS A 296 26.97 -19.86 -10.33
CA LYS A 296 28.36 -20.22 -10.66
C LYS A 296 29.02 -21.04 -9.55
N ASP A 297 28.79 -20.65 -8.30
CA ASP A 297 29.46 -21.27 -7.16
C ASP A 297 28.64 -22.39 -6.49
N GLY A 298 27.36 -22.55 -6.88
CA GLY A 298 26.43 -23.53 -6.29
C GLY A 298 26.16 -23.32 -4.80
N TRP A 299 26.35 -22.10 -4.29
CA TRP A 299 26.30 -21.85 -2.84
C TRP A 299 24.89 -22.02 -2.28
N LYS A 300 24.79 -22.68 -1.13
CA LYS A 300 23.56 -22.85 -0.36
C LYS A 300 23.82 -22.65 1.11
N TYR A 301 22.85 -22.07 1.81
CA TYR A 301 22.83 -22.02 3.26
C TYR A 301 22.37 -23.39 3.80
N PRO A 302 23.10 -24.02 4.75
CA PRO A 302 22.74 -25.34 5.26
C PRO A 302 21.35 -25.37 5.92
N ALA A 303 20.60 -26.46 5.73
CA ALA A 303 19.24 -26.59 6.26
C ALA A 303 19.20 -27.04 7.74
N ASP A 304 20.30 -27.61 8.21
CA ASP A 304 20.54 -28.25 9.50
C ASP A 304 21.39 -27.36 10.43
N THR A 305 21.10 -26.06 10.45
CA THR A 305 21.77 -25.11 11.33
C THR A 305 21.01 -24.90 12.64
N GLU A 306 21.73 -24.56 13.70
CA GLU A 306 21.15 -24.09 14.97
C GLU A 306 20.22 -22.87 14.76
N TRP A 307 20.51 -22.07 13.74
CA TRP A 307 19.68 -20.93 13.37
C TRP A 307 18.28 -21.34 12.91
N TRP A 308 18.20 -22.31 11.98
CA TRP A 308 16.92 -22.86 11.54
C TRP A 308 16.14 -23.51 12.68
N THR A 309 16.82 -24.25 13.56
CA THR A 309 16.20 -24.82 14.77
C THR A 309 15.57 -23.73 15.64
N THR A 310 16.35 -22.70 15.97
CA THR A 310 15.90 -21.56 16.80
C THR A 310 14.69 -20.86 16.21
N LEU A 311 14.69 -20.62 14.89
CA LEU A 311 13.59 -19.96 14.19
C LEU A 311 12.33 -20.84 14.20
N LYS A 312 12.45 -22.12 13.83
CA LYS A 312 11.34 -23.08 13.76
C LYS A 312 10.68 -23.29 15.12
N GLU A 313 11.46 -23.44 16.19
CA GLU A 313 10.96 -23.55 17.56
C GLU A 313 10.14 -22.31 17.96
N LYS A 314 10.65 -21.11 17.65
CA LYS A 314 9.93 -19.87 17.96
C LYS A 314 8.65 -19.71 17.14
N MET A 315 8.68 -20.09 15.86
CA MET A 315 7.50 -20.11 15.00
C MET A 315 6.43 -21.06 15.55
N ALA A 316 6.83 -22.29 15.92
CA ALA A 316 5.92 -23.30 16.49
C ALA A 316 5.30 -22.82 17.81
N ALA A 317 6.11 -22.27 18.73
CA ALA A 317 5.61 -21.72 19.99
C ALA A 317 4.60 -20.58 19.76
N ASN A 318 4.89 -19.69 18.81
CA ASN A 318 4.00 -18.58 18.46
C ASN A 318 2.71 -19.07 17.78
N ALA A 319 2.79 -20.08 16.91
CA ALA A 319 1.63 -20.68 16.27
C ALA A 319 0.68 -21.33 17.30
N THR A 320 1.23 -22.05 18.29
CA THR A 320 0.44 -22.65 19.37
C THR A 320 -0.31 -21.58 20.18
N MET A 321 0.35 -20.50 20.59
CA MET A 321 -0.29 -19.40 21.32
C MET A 321 -1.39 -18.72 20.50
N THR A 322 -1.11 -18.42 19.23
CA THR A 322 -2.08 -17.79 18.33
C THR A 322 -3.29 -18.70 18.08
N LYS A 323 -3.06 -20.01 17.90
CA LYS A 323 -4.13 -21.01 17.73
C LYS A 323 -4.99 -21.12 18.98
N ALA A 324 -4.40 -21.06 20.18
CA ALA A 324 -5.15 -21.08 21.43
C ALA A 324 -6.12 -19.89 21.52
N LEU A 325 -5.68 -18.67 21.18
CA LEU A 325 -6.53 -17.47 21.17
C LEU A 325 -7.63 -17.52 20.10
N ALA A 326 -7.29 -18.06 18.92
CA ALA A 326 -8.23 -18.20 17.80
C ALA A 326 -9.36 -19.22 18.07
N LEU A 327 -9.10 -20.24 18.89
CA LEU A 327 -10.05 -21.32 19.20
C LEU A 327 -10.75 -21.14 20.55
N GLN A 328 -10.53 -20.02 21.25
CA GLN A 328 -11.36 -19.69 22.41
C GLN A 328 -12.82 -19.54 21.98
N SER A 329 -13.77 -19.92 22.84
CA SER A 329 -15.20 -19.71 22.63
C SER A 329 -15.69 -18.61 23.57
N THR A 330 -15.38 -17.36 23.23
CA THR A 330 -15.87 -16.18 23.96
C THR A 330 -16.97 -15.47 23.17
N THR A 331 -17.97 -14.94 23.89
CA THR A 331 -18.97 -14.01 23.36
C THR A 331 -19.00 -12.80 24.29
N PRO A 332 -18.71 -11.58 23.82
CA PRO A 332 -18.34 -11.21 22.44
C PRO A 332 -17.04 -11.86 21.93
N MET A 333 -16.87 -11.93 20.61
CA MET A 333 -15.64 -12.48 20.00
C MET A 333 -14.43 -11.59 20.29
N ASN A 334 -13.21 -12.14 20.21
CA ASN A 334 -11.95 -11.42 20.21
C ASN A 334 -11.37 -11.31 18.77
N TYR A 335 -10.35 -10.46 18.58
CA TYR A 335 -9.72 -10.27 17.26
C TYR A 335 -9.23 -11.57 16.60
N TYR A 336 -8.65 -12.51 17.37
CA TYR A 336 -8.07 -13.74 16.83
C TYR A 336 -9.14 -14.70 16.32
N GLN A 337 -10.28 -14.83 17.03
CA GLN A 337 -11.43 -15.61 16.56
C GLN A 337 -11.95 -15.05 15.23
N VAL A 338 -12.15 -13.72 15.15
CA VAL A 338 -12.64 -13.06 13.93
C VAL A 338 -11.70 -13.31 12.75
N PHE A 339 -10.41 -13.05 12.91
CA PHE A 339 -9.45 -13.26 11.82
C PHE A 339 -9.22 -14.74 11.48
N HIS A 340 -9.42 -15.66 12.43
CA HIS A 340 -9.37 -17.10 12.15
C HIS A 340 -10.49 -17.53 11.22
N HIS A 341 -11.73 -17.11 11.49
CA HIS A 341 -12.87 -17.44 10.64
C HIS A 341 -12.78 -16.76 9.27
N ILE A 342 -12.26 -15.53 9.22
CA ILE A 342 -11.98 -14.85 7.95
C ILE A 342 -10.91 -15.61 7.15
N SER A 343 -9.78 -15.98 7.75
CA SER A 343 -8.67 -16.61 7.03
C SER A 343 -9.02 -17.96 6.41
N GLN A 344 -9.99 -18.68 6.98
CA GLN A 344 -10.49 -19.94 6.43
C GLN A 344 -11.31 -19.78 5.15
N LEU A 345 -11.90 -18.59 4.93
CA LEU A 345 -12.85 -18.34 3.85
C LEU A 345 -12.30 -17.42 2.76
N LEU A 346 -11.20 -16.70 3.03
CA LEU A 346 -10.61 -15.79 2.04
C LEU A 346 -10.10 -16.53 0.80
N PRO A 347 -10.45 -16.06 -0.41
CA PRO A 347 -9.83 -16.53 -1.64
C PRO A 347 -8.31 -16.27 -1.65
N HIS A 348 -7.54 -17.18 -2.25
CA HIS A 348 -6.08 -17.05 -2.33
C HIS A 348 -5.60 -15.81 -3.09
N ASP A 349 -6.39 -15.35 -4.05
CA ASP A 349 -6.13 -14.22 -4.95
C ASP A 349 -6.88 -12.93 -4.55
N CYS A 350 -7.44 -12.87 -3.33
CA CYS A 350 -8.09 -11.66 -2.87
C CYS A 350 -7.07 -10.54 -2.55
N VAL A 351 -7.45 -9.30 -2.81
CA VAL A 351 -6.70 -8.12 -2.36
C VAL A 351 -7.17 -7.74 -0.97
N ILE A 352 -6.25 -7.77 0.00
CA ILE A 352 -6.51 -7.42 1.39
C ILE A 352 -6.08 -5.97 1.63
N VAL A 353 -7.06 -5.11 1.86
CA VAL A 353 -6.86 -3.75 2.40
C VAL A 353 -7.03 -3.82 3.91
N SER A 354 -6.04 -3.34 4.67
CA SER A 354 -6.05 -3.46 6.13
C SER A 354 -5.56 -2.18 6.81
N GLU A 355 -6.31 -1.75 7.82
CA GLU A 355 -6.04 -0.53 8.59
C GLU A 355 -6.52 -0.69 10.05
N GLY A 356 -6.12 0.23 10.91
CA GLY A 356 -6.36 0.25 12.34
C GLY A 356 -5.08 -0.04 13.13
N ALA A 357 -5.22 -0.18 14.44
CA ALA A 357 -4.13 -0.60 15.32
C ALA A 357 -4.13 -2.13 15.46
N ASN A 358 -4.94 -2.65 16.39
CA ASN A 358 -5.06 -4.09 16.65
C ASN A 358 -5.57 -4.87 15.43
N THR A 359 -6.55 -4.33 14.71
CA THR A 359 -7.04 -4.89 13.44
C THR A 359 -5.91 -5.09 12.43
N MET A 360 -5.03 -4.10 12.25
CA MET A 360 -3.92 -4.19 11.31
C MET A 360 -2.83 -5.15 11.81
N ASP A 361 -2.39 -5.03 13.07
CA ASP A 361 -1.28 -5.80 13.61
C ASP A 361 -1.60 -7.28 13.74
N ILE A 362 -2.79 -7.60 14.27
CA ILE A 362 -3.28 -8.97 14.40
C ILE A 362 -3.65 -9.51 13.02
N GLY A 363 -4.36 -8.72 12.20
CA GLY A 363 -4.72 -9.11 10.83
C GLY A 363 -3.51 -9.38 9.94
N ARG A 364 -2.40 -8.65 10.08
CA ARG A 364 -1.14 -8.93 9.36
C ARG A 364 -0.54 -10.30 9.72
N THR A 365 -0.75 -10.73 10.96
CA THR A 365 -0.24 -12.01 11.47
C THR A 365 -1.17 -13.17 11.08
N MET A 366 -2.48 -12.93 11.09
CA MET A 366 -3.49 -13.96 10.88
C MET A 366 -3.90 -14.17 9.42
N LEU A 367 -3.78 -13.13 8.58
CA LEU A 367 -4.18 -13.16 7.18
C LEU A 367 -2.93 -13.28 6.29
N ASN A 368 -2.83 -14.42 5.60
CA ASN A 368 -1.76 -14.72 4.66
C ASN A 368 -2.04 -14.10 3.29
N ASN A 369 -0.98 -13.71 2.61
CA ASN A 369 -0.99 -13.35 1.20
C ASN A 369 -0.19 -14.40 0.41
N TYR A 370 -0.81 -14.91 -0.65
CA TYR A 370 -0.20 -15.92 -1.52
C TYR A 370 0.37 -15.32 -2.82
N LEU A 371 -0.10 -14.12 -3.18
CA LEU A 371 0.29 -13.42 -4.40
C LEU A 371 0.90 -12.04 -4.07
N PRO A 372 1.88 -11.57 -4.88
CA PRO A 372 2.51 -10.28 -4.68
C PRO A 372 1.52 -9.14 -4.88
N ARG A 373 1.70 -8.03 -4.16
CA ARG A 373 0.88 -6.81 -4.30
C ARG A 373 -0.60 -6.96 -3.93
N HIS A 374 -1.00 -8.09 -3.35
CA HIS A 374 -2.36 -8.35 -2.86
C HIS A 374 -2.59 -7.87 -1.42
N ARG A 375 -1.63 -7.16 -0.83
CA ARG A 375 -1.81 -6.48 0.45
C ARG A 375 -1.56 -5.00 0.31
N GLN A 376 -2.54 -4.21 0.72
CA GLN A 376 -2.46 -2.75 0.76
C GLN A 376 -2.59 -2.30 2.21
N GLY A 377 -1.57 -1.58 2.69
CA GLY A 377 -1.63 -0.84 3.94
C GLY A 377 -1.75 0.64 3.62
N MET A 378 -2.72 1.33 4.22
CA MET A 378 -2.81 2.79 4.11
C MET A 378 -1.60 3.45 4.80
N PRO A 379 -1.21 4.67 4.39
CA PRO A 379 -0.19 5.44 5.10
C PRO A 379 -0.51 5.59 6.60
N PRO A 380 0.50 5.72 7.47
CA PRO A 380 0.38 5.65 8.94
C PRO A 380 -0.48 6.74 9.63
N HIS A 381 -1.20 7.58 8.89
CA HIS A 381 -1.97 8.71 9.42
C HIS A 381 -3.44 8.73 8.95
N THR A 382 -3.96 7.61 8.48
CA THR A 382 -5.33 7.51 7.93
C THR A 382 -6.20 6.67 8.86
N GLN A 383 -7.40 7.16 9.21
CA GLN A 383 -8.42 6.41 9.95
C GLN A 383 -9.71 6.30 9.12
N VAL A 384 -9.89 5.19 8.42
CA VAL A 384 -11.01 4.91 7.50
C VAL A 384 -12.30 4.55 8.22
N LYS A 385 -12.30 4.20 9.52
CA LYS A 385 -13.56 4.03 10.28
C LYS A 385 -14.47 5.28 10.13
N GLY A 386 -13.89 6.47 10.04
CA GLY A 386 -14.61 7.72 9.79
C GLY A 386 -15.10 7.92 8.33
N GLN A 387 -14.57 7.18 7.36
CA GLN A 387 -14.86 7.35 5.92
C GLN A 387 -15.73 6.25 5.32
N ILE A 388 -16.16 5.26 6.12
CA ILE A 388 -16.99 4.12 5.66
C ILE A 388 -18.19 4.59 4.84
N HIS A 389 -18.89 5.64 5.27
CA HIS A 389 -20.03 6.20 4.55
C HIS A 389 -19.67 6.72 3.15
N GLN A 390 -18.53 7.40 3.00
CA GLN A 390 -18.09 7.99 1.74
C GLN A 390 -17.74 6.91 0.70
N VAL A 391 -16.99 5.89 1.13
CA VAL A 391 -16.56 4.82 0.23
C VAL A 391 -17.69 3.85 -0.11
N SER A 392 -18.63 3.62 0.81
CA SER A 392 -19.77 2.69 0.59
C SER A 392 -20.68 3.17 -0.55
N CYS A 393 -20.92 4.48 -0.64
CA CYS A 393 -21.68 5.07 -1.74
C CYS A 393 -20.97 4.85 -3.09
N THR A 394 -19.67 5.16 -3.17
CA THR A 394 -18.85 4.94 -4.38
C THR A 394 -18.85 3.46 -4.79
N PHE A 395 -18.64 2.54 -3.84
CA PHE A 395 -18.61 1.10 -4.15
C PHE A 395 -19.96 0.60 -4.68
N SER A 396 -21.07 1.09 -4.12
CA SER A 396 -22.42 0.75 -4.56
C SER A 396 -22.73 1.33 -5.94
N LEU A 397 -22.34 2.59 -6.18
CA LEU A 397 -22.53 3.28 -7.46
C LEU A 397 -21.85 2.53 -8.62
N TYR A 398 -20.60 2.10 -8.43
CA TYR A 398 -19.83 1.39 -9.46
C TYR A 398 -19.94 -0.13 -9.37
N LYS A 399 -20.77 -0.67 -8.45
CA LYS A 399 -20.95 -2.11 -8.20
C LYS A 399 -19.62 -2.86 -8.04
N LEU A 400 -18.72 -2.29 -7.24
CA LEU A 400 -17.41 -2.90 -7.03
C LEU A 400 -17.54 -4.15 -6.14
N PRO A 401 -16.85 -5.25 -6.47
CA PRO A 401 -16.88 -6.49 -5.69
C PRO A 401 -16.02 -6.34 -4.41
N VAL A 402 -16.53 -5.58 -3.44
CA VAL A 402 -15.82 -5.24 -2.20
C VAL A 402 -16.59 -5.76 -1.00
N VAL A 403 -15.89 -6.47 -0.11
CA VAL A 403 -16.38 -6.88 1.21
C VAL A 403 -15.63 -6.08 2.28
N ILE A 404 -16.33 -5.17 2.94
CA ILE A 404 -15.80 -4.39 4.06
C ILE A 404 -16.07 -5.16 5.36
N ILE A 405 -15.04 -5.40 6.17
CA ILE A 405 -15.21 -6.01 7.49
C ILE A 405 -14.78 -4.99 8.54
N VAL A 406 -15.74 -4.49 9.30
CA VAL A 406 -15.50 -3.59 10.44
C VAL A 406 -15.36 -4.44 11.68
N VAL A 407 -14.15 -4.52 12.22
CA VAL A 407 -13.93 -5.12 13.55
C VAL A 407 -14.23 -4.06 14.61
N ASN A 408 -15.43 -4.15 15.19
CA ASN A 408 -16.03 -3.12 16.00
C ASN A 408 -15.92 -3.42 17.49
N ASN A 409 -14.90 -2.84 18.12
CA ASN A 409 -14.65 -2.86 19.56
C ASN A 409 -15.13 -1.57 20.26
N ASN A 410 -16.02 -0.80 19.65
CA ASN A 410 -16.55 0.47 20.17
C ASN A 410 -15.50 1.57 20.43
N GLY A 411 -14.30 1.52 19.82
CA GLY A 411 -13.28 2.52 20.12
C GLY A 411 -12.03 2.52 19.24
N ILE A 412 -11.07 3.37 19.63
CA ILE A 412 -9.71 3.44 19.12
C ILE A 412 -8.80 2.75 20.15
N TYR A 413 -8.14 1.66 19.76
CA TYR A 413 -7.46 0.70 20.66
C TYR A 413 -8.42 -0.08 21.57
N SER A 414 -9.17 0.62 22.42
CA SER A 414 -10.17 0.07 23.35
C SER A 414 -11.45 0.88 23.31
N GLY A 415 -12.59 0.24 23.56
CA GLY A 415 -13.89 0.91 23.71
C GLY A 415 -14.56 0.59 25.03
N VAL A 416 -15.84 0.93 25.13
CA VAL A 416 -16.71 0.57 26.27
C VAL A 416 -17.94 -0.16 25.77
N ASP A 417 -18.53 -0.99 26.62
CA ASP A 417 -19.84 -1.59 26.37
C ASP A 417 -20.99 -0.59 26.57
N SER A 418 -22.19 -0.98 26.15
CA SER A 418 -23.39 -0.15 26.20
C SER A 418 -23.80 0.23 27.63
N GLU A 419 -23.63 -0.66 28.61
CA GLU A 419 -24.00 -0.40 30.00
C GLU A 419 -23.09 0.68 30.60
N THR A 420 -21.79 0.54 30.39
CA THR A 420 -20.78 1.51 30.82
C THR A 420 -21.02 2.87 30.17
N TRP A 421 -21.37 2.90 28.88
CA TRP A 421 -21.71 4.14 28.17
C TRP A 421 -22.94 4.85 28.76
N GLU A 422 -24.01 4.10 29.07
CA GLU A 422 -25.19 4.66 29.73
C GLU A 422 -24.86 5.19 31.13
N MET A 423 -24.01 4.49 31.88
CA MET A 423 -23.55 4.96 33.18
C MET A 423 -22.77 6.27 33.05
N MET A 424 -21.87 6.39 32.08
CA MET A 424 -21.13 7.62 31.80
C MET A 424 -22.11 8.77 31.51
N GLY A 425 -23.12 8.55 30.65
CA GLY A 425 -24.14 9.56 30.35
C GLY A 425 -24.96 10.01 31.57
N LYS A 426 -25.11 9.16 32.59
CA LYS A 426 -25.74 9.53 33.87
C LYS A 426 -24.80 10.30 34.81
N MET A 427 -23.48 10.13 34.67
CA MET A 427 -22.48 10.82 35.49
C MET A 427 -22.24 12.28 35.07
N GLY A 428 -22.52 12.63 33.81
CA GLY A 428 -22.37 14.00 33.32
C GLY A 428 -22.40 14.10 31.79
N ASP A 429 -21.99 15.26 31.30
CA ASP A 429 -21.84 15.49 29.85
C ASP A 429 -20.78 14.54 29.27
N LEU A 430 -21.17 13.72 28.29
CA LEU A 430 -20.29 12.75 27.62
C LEU A 430 -19.02 13.39 27.04
N THR A 431 -19.06 14.66 26.65
CA THR A 431 -17.87 15.39 26.18
C THR A 431 -16.81 15.60 27.28
N THR A 432 -17.19 15.43 28.55
CA THR A 432 -16.32 15.58 29.72
C THR A 432 -15.97 14.25 30.38
N VAL A 433 -16.88 13.28 30.35
CA VAL A 433 -16.73 12.01 31.11
C VAL A 433 -16.30 10.83 30.24
N ALA A 434 -16.64 10.81 28.95
CA ALA A 434 -16.25 9.70 28.08
C ALA A 434 -14.77 9.84 27.70
N PRO A 435 -13.97 8.76 27.78
CA PRO A 435 -12.61 8.77 27.27
C PRO A 435 -12.59 9.18 25.79
N PRO A 436 -11.64 10.03 25.34
CA PRO A 436 -11.58 10.49 23.94
C PRO A 436 -11.39 9.39 22.89
N VAL A 437 -11.03 8.17 23.32
CA VAL A 437 -10.86 7.00 22.45
C VAL A 437 -12.16 6.21 22.23
N THR A 438 -13.20 6.50 23.00
CA THR A 438 -14.48 5.79 22.95
C THR A 438 -15.31 6.28 21.77
N LEU A 439 -15.87 5.33 21.02
CA LEU A 439 -16.85 5.57 19.97
C LEU A 439 -18.24 5.10 20.44
N LEU A 440 -19.29 5.48 19.70
CA LEU A 440 -20.65 5.05 19.99
C LEU A 440 -20.74 3.51 20.07
N PRO A 441 -21.15 2.93 21.21
CA PRO A 441 -21.29 1.48 21.33
C PRO A 441 -22.28 0.91 20.33
N GLU A 442 -21.94 -0.25 19.78
CA GLU A 442 -22.76 -0.97 18.78
C GLU A 442 -23.20 -0.11 17.58
N ALA A 443 -22.38 0.88 17.20
CA ALA A 443 -22.63 1.69 16.01
C ALA A 443 -22.90 0.81 14.78
N ARG A 444 -24.01 1.10 14.08
CA ARG A 444 -24.56 0.28 12.99
C ARG A 444 -23.97 0.65 11.63
N TYR A 445 -22.67 0.37 11.44
CA TYR A 445 -21.99 0.60 10.17
C TYR A 445 -22.59 -0.20 8.99
N ASP A 446 -23.18 -1.34 9.29
CA ASP A 446 -23.90 -2.20 8.33
C ASP A 446 -25.09 -1.48 7.68
N GLU A 447 -25.83 -0.67 8.43
CA GLU A 447 -26.97 0.08 7.90
C GLU A 447 -26.53 1.17 6.91
N VAL A 448 -25.30 1.67 7.03
CA VAL A 448 -24.74 2.63 6.06
C VAL A 448 -24.60 1.98 4.69
N MET A 449 -24.18 0.71 4.63
CA MET A 449 -24.08 -0.02 3.35
C MET A 449 -25.48 -0.28 2.77
N ASN A 450 -26.46 -0.64 3.61
CA ASN A 450 -27.86 -0.81 3.19
C ASN A 450 -28.43 0.47 2.58
N ALA A 451 -28.14 1.64 3.18
CA ALA A 451 -28.62 2.93 2.72
C ALA A 451 -28.18 3.27 1.27
N PHE A 452 -27.04 2.75 0.81
CA PHE A 452 -26.54 2.95 -0.55
C PHE A 452 -26.88 1.80 -1.52
N GLY A 453 -27.66 0.81 -1.08
CA GLY A 453 -28.09 -0.33 -1.89
C GLY A 453 -27.13 -1.53 -1.92
N GLY A 454 -26.06 -1.49 -1.11
CA GLY A 454 -25.24 -2.66 -0.83
C GLY A 454 -25.86 -3.56 0.25
N ARG A 455 -25.09 -4.54 0.75
CA ARG A 455 -25.54 -5.48 1.78
C ARG A 455 -24.84 -5.24 3.13
N GLY A 456 -25.59 -4.85 4.14
CA GLY A 456 -25.13 -4.73 5.52
C GLY A 456 -25.42 -5.98 6.34
N PHE A 457 -24.46 -6.40 7.17
CA PHE A 457 -24.63 -7.46 8.17
C PHE A 457 -24.16 -6.98 9.53
N LEU A 458 -25.02 -7.09 10.55
CA LEU A 458 -24.60 -7.04 11.94
C LEU A 458 -24.20 -8.45 12.38
N VAL A 459 -22.98 -8.60 12.93
CA VAL A 459 -22.40 -9.89 13.28
C VAL A 459 -21.98 -9.88 14.74
N ARG A 460 -22.46 -10.86 15.51
CA ARG A 460 -22.19 -11.07 16.95
C ARG A 460 -21.55 -12.43 17.24
N THR A 461 -21.81 -13.43 16.40
CA THR A 461 -21.28 -14.79 16.58
C THR A 461 -20.39 -15.24 15.42
N GLU A 462 -19.68 -16.35 15.62
CA GLU A 462 -18.85 -16.96 14.58
C GLU A 462 -19.67 -17.54 13.43
N GLU A 463 -20.85 -18.10 13.71
CA GLU A 463 -21.75 -18.63 12.70
C GLU A 463 -22.29 -17.51 11.80
N GLU A 464 -22.66 -16.38 12.40
CA GLU A 464 -23.09 -15.18 11.67
C GLU A 464 -21.95 -14.64 10.80
N LEU A 465 -20.72 -14.58 11.32
CA LEU A 465 -19.55 -14.13 10.57
C LEU A 465 -19.29 -15.00 9.34
N ARG A 466 -19.25 -16.32 9.53
CA ARG A 466 -18.99 -17.27 8.43
C ARG A 466 -20.09 -17.21 7.38
N SER A 467 -21.36 -17.17 7.81
CA SER A 467 -22.50 -17.13 6.90
C SER A 467 -22.54 -15.83 6.09
N ALA A 468 -22.35 -14.68 6.76
CA ALA A 468 -22.31 -13.37 6.10
C ALA A 468 -21.13 -13.27 5.10
N LEU A 469 -19.96 -13.77 5.48
CA LEU A 469 -18.79 -13.74 4.62
C LEU A 469 -18.94 -14.66 3.41
N GLN A 470 -19.43 -15.89 3.58
CA GLN A 470 -19.71 -16.82 2.49
C GLN A 470 -20.76 -16.27 1.50
N LEU A 471 -21.81 -15.62 2.01
CA LEU A 471 -22.81 -14.98 1.16
C LEU A 471 -22.19 -13.80 0.39
N SER A 472 -21.37 -12.99 1.05
CA SER A 472 -20.68 -11.85 0.42
C SER A 472 -19.66 -12.29 -0.64
N LEU A 473 -18.99 -13.43 -0.42
CA LEU A 473 -18.04 -14.03 -1.34
C LEU A 473 -18.68 -14.89 -2.43
N SER A 474 -19.99 -15.16 -2.38
CA SER A 474 -20.69 -15.85 -3.48
C SER A 474 -21.45 -14.90 -4.39
N ASP A 475 -21.85 -13.73 -3.87
CA ASP A 475 -22.52 -12.67 -4.62
C ASP A 475 -21.61 -11.45 -4.81
N TRP A 476 -20.80 -11.47 -5.87
CA TRP A 476 -19.79 -10.44 -6.16
C TRP A 476 -20.36 -9.18 -6.82
N GLU A 477 -21.63 -9.19 -7.23
CA GLU A 477 -22.25 -8.04 -7.92
C GLU A 477 -22.66 -6.93 -6.97
N ARG A 478 -22.67 -7.20 -5.65
CA ARG A 478 -23.10 -6.27 -4.61
C ARG A 478 -22.02 -6.09 -3.55
N PRO A 479 -21.57 -4.85 -3.29
CA PRO A 479 -20.66 -4.62 -2.17
C PRO A 479 -21.35 -4.96 -0.85
N SER A 480 -20.58 -5.51 0.07
CA SER A 480 -21.06 -5.96 1.38
C SER A 480 -20.27 -5.30 2.50
N LEU A 481 -20.93 -5.04 3.64
CA LEU A 481 -20.29 -4.59 4.88
C LEU A 481 -20.71 -5.49 6.04
N LEU A 482 -19.73 -6.14 6.67
CA LEU A 482 -19.89 -6.94 7.88
C LEU A 482 -19.42 -6.12 9.07
N ASN A 483 -20.34 -5.73 9.94
CA ASN A 483 -20.09 -5.05 11.20
C ASN A 483 -19.97 -6.09 12.32
N VAL A 484 -18.73 -6.50 12.60
CA VAL A 484 -18.41 -7.58 13.54
C VAL A 484 -18.17 -6.99 14.92
N LEU A 485 -19.14 -7.16 15.82
CA LEU A 485 -19.04 -6.73 17.20
C LEU A 485 -18.08 -7.66 17.94
N ILE A 486 -17.08 -7.07 18.58
CA ILE A 486 -16.08 -7.79 19.38
C ILE A 486 -16.01 -7.19 20.78
N ASP A 487 -15.37 -7.92 21.69
CA ASP A 487 -15.13 -7.47 23.05
C ASP A 487 -14.39 -6.10 23.03
N PRO A 488 -14.96 -5.04 23.63
CA PRO A 488 -14.34 -3.71 23.67
C PRO A 488 -12.96 -3.68 24.34
N SER A 489 -12.67 -4.66 25.20
CA SER A 489 -11.41 -4.85 25.91
C SER A 489 -10.42 -5.78 25.18
N SER A 490 -10.81 -6.35 24.03
CA SER A 490 -9.97 -7.26 23.26
C SER A 490 -8.67 -6.56 22.81
N ASP A 491 -7.53 -7.22 23.00
CA ASP A 491 -6.22 -6.69 22.63
C ASP A 491 -5.32 -7.78 22.05
N ARG A 492 -4.16 -7.37 21.56
CA ARG A 492 -3.10 -8.27 21.09
C ARG A 492 -2.59 -9.19 22.23
N LYS A 493 -1.93 -10.28 21.84
CA LYS A 493 -1.27 -11.18 22.79
C LYS A 493 -0.21 -10.42 23.58
N GLN A 494 -0.15 -10.66 24.89
CA GLN A 494 0.87 -10.07 25.75
C GLN A 494 2.27 -10.41 25.23
N GLN A 495 3.15 -9.41 25.24
CA GLN A 495 4.57 -9.61 24.93
C GLN A 495 5.35 -9.66 26.23
N GLU A 496 6.35 -10.53 26.27
CA GLU A 496 7.31 -10.65 27.37
C GLU A 496 7.96 -9.30 27.71
N PHE A 497 8.26 -8.50 26.69
CA PHE A 497 8.81 -7.17 26.86
C PHE A 497 7.87 -6.09 26.30
N PRO A 498 7.45 -5.09 27.11
CA PRO A 498 6.52 -4.05 26.66
C PRO A 498 7.04 -3.22 25.47
N TRP A 499 8.36 -3.03 25.38
CA TRP A 499 8.98 -2.32 24.26
C TRP A 499 8.87 -3.10 22.94
N LEU A 500 8.55 -4.41 22.97
CA LEU A 500 8.30 -5.20 21.76
C LEU A 500 7.07 -4.73 20.97
N THR A 501 6.29 -3.86 21.59
CA THR A 501 4.99 -3.44 21.13
C THR A 501 4.76 -1.93 21.18
N ARG A 502 5.74 -1.18 21.70
CA ARG A 502 5.78 0.27 21.57
C ARG A 502 6.37 0.62 20.21
N SER A 503 5.66 1.46 19.47
CA SER A 503 6.27 2.19 18.36
C SER A 503 7.16 3.27 18.97
N ASN A 504 8.40 3.39 18.52
CA ASN A 504 9.26 4.55 18.82
C ASN A 504 8.78 5.72 17.95
N LEU A 505 7.53 6.14 18.15
CA LEU A 505 6.96 7.33 17.54
C LEU A 505 7.54 8.58 18.19
#